data_AF-A0AAE0GFR9-F1
#
_entry.id   AF-A0AAE0GFR9-F1
#
_cell.length_a   1.000
_cell.length_b   1.000
_cell.length_c   1.000
_cell.angle_alpha   90.00
_cell.angle_beta   90.00
_cell.angle_gamma   90.00
#
_symmetry.space_group_name_H-M   'P 1'
#
loop_
_entity.id
_entity.type
_entity.pdbx_description
1 polymer ?
#
loop_
_entity_poly.entity_id
_entity_poly.type
_entity_poly.pdbx_seq_one_letter_code
_entity_poly.pdbx_strand_id
1 'polypeptide(L)'
;MAQKYMKKKTPGLIASALLNSISRDGTPLNAEVRLKLKLSITKLAEELTEEATRREHQMHDECELNVIDACIDSIKKGEVDRALRSLEERKGHLERRGSQRQAEHKEDADSDGWDSEEENPDPTSTPEEDAGSGPKKGSEGSEQIVEALNLDDPKHWLDLIDAQLHILDEAAIAAPVVEDLDTEALRAHLLEHGYLQSTAVYPRPRLEALMSGIRALEGKGWPAVFIFMYDEAWHLIDGIWDHVEAIMGGPCVLEPSFTAFRLSHKKSADGEKYIGNNFGLPHRDYSYAEALATDGSTQLLSVWFPLNDITVDNGCMYVVPKEFDGNFERDHAYEHKQVVTQGGVKGTEFLHFGLAGVRPLPAAAGSILAWQSNVIHWGSSCSSRGAHDPRTSLAFVFRRDFSNPDPECPPLRRDQLNTLTVSERIRFVTRTIAYFKHWYTIPEAMKRALSPYAAFATTTGSVSENRYSSEAYEASPAAEPATENAYK
;
A
#
# COMPACT_ATOMS: atom_id res chain seq x y z
N MET A 1 -25.60 3.01 -15.32
CA MET A 1 -24.30 3.03 -16.05
C MET A 1 -23.81 1.65 -16.51
N ALA A 2 -23.87 0.62 -15.65
CA ALA A 2 -23.48 -0.76 -15.99
C ALA A 2 -24.22 -1.34 -17.21
N GLN A 3 -25.55 -1.18 -17.28
CA GLN A 3 -26.35 -1.59 -18.45
C GLN A 3 -25.90 -0.90 -19.76
N LYS A 4 -25.54 0.39 -19.72
CA LYS A 4 -25.07 1.16 -20.89
C LYS A 4 -23.66 0.73 -21.34
N TYR A 5 -22.79 0.41 -20.39
CA TYR A 5 -21.46 -0.13 -20.65
C TYR A 5 -21.52 -1.54 -21.25
N MET A 6 -22.41 -2.39 -20.73
CA MET A 6 -22.63 -3.75 -21.23
C MET A 6 -23.31 -3.75 -22.61
N LYS A 7 -24.40 -2.99 -22.83
CA LYS A 7 -25.02 -2.81 -24.17
C LYS A 7 -23.99 -2.43 -25.25
N LYS A 8 -22.94 -1.67 -24.89
CA LYS A 8 -21.86 -1.25 -25.80
C LYS A 8 -20.80 -2.32 -26.05
N LYS A 9 -20.54 -3.22 -25.08
CA LYS A 9 -19.50 -4.27 -25.18
C LYS A 9 -20.01 -5.64 -25.60
N THR A 10 -21.28 -5.96 -25.37
CA THR A 10 -21.89 -7.25 -25.75
C THR A 10 -21.71 -7.58 -27.24
N PRO A 11 -21.85 -6.64 -28.20
CA PRO A 11 -21.58 -6.93 -29.61
C PRO A 11 -20.12 -7.37 -29.88
N GLY A 12 -19.15 -6.81 -29.13
CA GLY A 12 -17.73 -7.15 -29.25
C GLY A 12 -17.37 -8.50 -28.63
N LEU A 13 -18.00 -8.86 -27.52
CA LEU A 13 -17.87 -10.19 -26.90
C LEU A 13 -18.51 -11.29 -27.77
N ILE A 14 -19.68 -11.01 -28.36
CA ILE A 14 -20.33 -11.88 -29.35
C ILE A 14 -19.45 -12.07 -30.58
N ALA A 15 -18.85 -11.00 -31.11
CA ALA A 15 -17.94 -11.06 -32.26
C ALA A 15 -16.68 -11.88 -31.93
N SER A 16 -16.08 -11.70 -30.74
CA SER A 16 -14.90 -12.46 -30.32
C SER A 16 -15.19 -13.94 -30.10
N ALA A 17 -16.35 -14.29 -29.55
CA ALA A 17 -16.76 -15.69 -29.35
C ALA A 17 -17.14 -16.39 -30.67
N LEU A 18 -17.73 -15.66 -31.63
CA LEU A 18 -17.99 -16.15 -32.98
C LEU A 18 -16.71 -16.31 -33.81
N LEU A 19 -15.72 -15.42 -33.65
CA LEU A 19 -14.42 -15.52 -34.32
C LEU A 19 -13.56 -16.67 -33.78
N ASN A 20 -13.63 -16.94 -32.47
CA ASN A 20 -12.90 -18.05 -31.84
C ASN A 20 -13.56 -19.43 -32.02
N SER A 21 -14.77 -19.49 -32.56
CA SER A 21 -15.52 -20.74 -32.75
C SER A 21 -15.53 -21.24 -34.20
N ILE A 22 -14.66 -20.68 -35.06
CA ILE A 22 -14.35 -21.30 -36.35
C ILE A 22 -13.71 -22.67 -36.06
N SER A 23 -14.31 -23.74 -36.60
CA SER A 23 -13.71 -25.09 -36.56
C SER A 23 -12.24 -25.02 -36.96
N ARG A 24 -11.36 -25.77 -36.29
CA ARG A 24 -9.93 -25.90 -36.65
C ARG A 24 -9.72 -26.31 -38.12
N ASP A 25 -10.78 -26.73 -38.80
CA ASP A 25 -10.81 -27.25 -40.16
C ASP A 25 -11.44 -26.28 -41.17
N GLY A 26 -11.82 -25.06 -40.75
CA GLY A 26 -12.38 -24.01 -41.62
C GLY A 26 -13.85 -24.23 -42.05
N THR A 27 -14.53 -25.25 -41.54
CA THR A 27 -15.95 -25.50 -41.82
C THR A 27 -16.86 -24.56 -41.01
N PRO A 28 -17.90 -23.96 -41.62
CA PRO A 28 -18.85 -23.11 -40.89
C PRO A 28 -19.59 -23.92 -39.82
N LEU A 29 -19.63 -23.42 -38.58
CA LEU A 29 -20.49 -23.97 -37.53
C LEU A 29 -21.93 -24.14 -38.04
N ASN A 30 -22.55 -25.29 -37.75
CA ASN A 30 -23.95 -25.52 -38.11
C ASN A 30 -24.86 -24.48 -37.42
N ALA A 31 -26.03 -24.21 -38.01
CA ALA A 31 -26.93 -23.16 -37.54
C ALA A 31 -27.41 -23.39 -36.09
N GLU A 32 -27.53 -24.64 -35.67
CA GLU A 32 -27.99 -25.03 -34.34
C GLU A 32 -26.97 -24.69 -33.23
N VAL A 33 -25.68 -24.96 -33.47
CA VAL A 33 -24.59 -24.62 -32.53
C VAL A 33 -24.43 -23.11 -32.42
N ARG A 34 -24.59 -22.37 -33.53
CA ARG A 34 -24.59 -20.89 -33.50
C ARG A 34 -25.75 -20.33 -32.68
N LEU A 35 -26.93 -20.93 -32.77
CA LEU A 35 -28.10 -20.52 -32.01
C LEU A 35 -27.92 -20.80 -30.52
N LYS A 36 -27.45 -22.01 -30.15
CA LYS A 36 -27.14 -22.37 -28.76
C LYS A 36 -26.09 -21.44 -28.16
N LEU A 37 -25.01 -21.15 -28.89
CA LEU A 37 -23.96 -20.24 -28.42
C LEU A 37 -24.48 -18.81 -28.22
N LYS A 38 -25.32 -18.30 -29.14
CA LYS A 38 -25.96 -16.99 -28.98
C LYS A 38 -26.83 -16.94 -27.73
N LEU A 39 -27.68 -17.94 -27.51
CA LEU A 39 -28.54 -18.02 -26.33
C LEU A 39 -27.72 -18.08 -25.04
N SER A 40 -26.66 -18.90 -24.99
CA SER A 40 -25.77 -18.97 -23.82
C SER A 40 -25.04 -17.66 -23.54
N ILE A 41 -24.62 -16.92 -24.58
CA ILE A 41 -23.96 -15.62 -24.41
C ILE A 41 -24.96 -14.56 -23.93
N THR A 42 -26.19 -14.56 -24.47
CA THR A 42 -27.25 -13.65 -24.01
C THR A 42 -27.56 -13.89 -22.54
N LYS A 43 -27.77 -15.16 -22.15
CA LYS A 43 -28.01 -15.54 -20.75
C LYS A 43 -26.85 -15.12 -19.83
N LEU A 44 -25.61 -15.34 -20.24
CA LEU A 44 -24.44 -14.91 -19.47
C LEU A 44 -24.36 -13.37 -19.34
N ALA A 45 -24.75 -12.64 -20.38
CA ALA A 45 -24.78 -11.18 -20.35
C ALA A 45 -25.89 -10.65 -19.41
N GLU A 46 -27.04 -11.32 -19.37
CA GLU A 46 -28.12 -11.04 -18.42
C GLU A 46 -27.67 -11.31 -16.98
N GLU A 47 -27.13 -12.49 -16.69
CA GLU A 47 -26.62 -12.87 -15.36
C GLU A 47 -25.52 -11.91 -14.87
N LEU A 48 -24.59 -11.50 -15.75
CA LEU A 48 -23.56 -10.51 -15.43
C LEU A 48 -24.15 -9.13 -15.16
N THR A 49 -25.20 -8.75 -15.88
CA THR A 49 -25.88 -7.46 -15.68
C THR A 49 -26.60 -7.46 -14.34
N GLU A 50 -27.32 -8.53 -14.02
CA GLU A 50 -28.01 -8.69 -12.74
C GLU A 50 -27.05 -8.68 -11.55
N GLU A 51 -25.94 -9.42 -11.65
CA GLU A 51 -24.90 -9.44 -10.60
C GLU A 51 -24.24 -8.07 -10.43
N ALA A 52 -23.95 -7.36 -11.53
CA ALA A 52 -23.40 -6.01 -11.47
C ALA A 52 -24.36 -5.03 -10.80
N THR A 53 -25.65 -5.07 -11.17
CA THR A 53 -26.69 -4.25 -10.54
C THR A 53 -26.85 -4.59 -9.05
N ARG A 54 -26.78 -5.88 -8.69
CA ARG A 54 -26.87 -6.33 -7.29
C ARG A 54 -25.71 -5.80 -6.46
N ARG A 55 -24.47 -5.86 -6.97
CA ARG A 55 -23.28 -5.31 -6.30
C ARG A 55 -23.32 -3.80 -6.19
N GLU A 56 -23.81 -3.11 -7.23
CA GLU A 56 -24.02 -1.66 -7.20
C GLU A 56 -25.00 -1.28 -6.08
N HIS A 57 -26.10 -2.02 -5.94
CA HIS A 57 -27.05 -1.82 -4.83
C HIS A 57 -26.42 -2.11 -3.46
N GLN A 58 -25.73 -3.23 -3.28
CA GLN A 58 -25.06 -3.58 -2.01
C GLN A 58 -24.02 -2.51 -1.60
N MET A 59 -23.20 -2.06 -2.55
CA MET A 59 -22.23 -1.00 -2.32
C MET A 59 -22.90 0.32 -1.92
N HIS A 60 -24.05 0.64 -2.51
CA HIS A 60 -24.82 1.81 -2.11
C HIS A 60 -25.38 1.67 -0.70
N ASP A 61 -25.93 0.51 -0.36
CA ASP A 61 -26.47 0.24 0.97
C ASP A 61 -25.38 0.32 2.05
N GLU A 62 -24.20 -0.26 1.81
CA GLU A 62 -23.03 -0.12 2.69
C GLU A 62 -22.59 1.34 2.86
N CYS A 63 -22.58 2.11 1.77
CA CYS A 63 -22.26 3.53 1.81
C CYS A 63 -23.30 4.33 2.62
N GLU A 64 -24.61 4.01 2.53
CA GLU A 64 -25.63 4.65 3.35
C GLU A 64 -25.47 4.30 4.83
N LEU A 65 -25.21 3.01 5.14
CA LEU A 65 -24.98 2.55 6.51
C LEU A 65 -23.80 3.27 7.15
N ASN A 66 -22.67 3.38 6.45
CA ASN A 66 -21.49 4.08 6.97
C ASN A 66 -21.76 5.57 7.28
N VAL A 67 -22.55 6.25 6.44
CA VAL A 67 -22.94 7.65 6.70
C VAL A 67 -23.86 7.74 7.92
N ILE A 68 -24.80 6.81 8.06
CA ILE A 68 -25.70 6.75 9.22
C ILE A 68 -24.92 6.49 10.51
N ASP A 69 -24.01 5.52 10.51
CA ASP A 69 -23.17 5.19 11.66
C ASP A 69 -22.31 6.38 12.08
N ALA A 70 -21.67 7.06 11.12
CA ALA A 70 -20.90 8.28 11.38
C ALA A 70 -21.75 9.42 11.97
N CYS A 71 -23.01 9.56 11.51
CA CYS A 71 -23.95 10.53 12.07
C CYS A 71 -24.39 10.15 13.49
N ILE A 72 -24.68 8.87 13.73
CA ILE A 72 -25.04 8.34 15.06
C ILE A 72 -23.90 8.61 16.05
N ASP A 73 -22.66 8.34 15.66
CA ASP A 73 -21.50 8.54 16.53
C ASP A 73 -21.22 10.03 16.77
N SER A 74 -21.41 10.88 15.76
CA SER A 74 -21.37 12.34 15.92
C SER A 74 -22.44 12.83 16.92
N ILE A 75 -23.67 12.31 16.85
CA ILE A 75 -24.74 12.64 17.80
C ILE A 75 -24.39 12.18 19.22
N LYS A 76 -23.87 10.95 19.39
CA LYS A 76 -23.45 10.43 20.70
C LYS A 76 -22.35 11.29 21.33
N LYS A 77 -21.47 11.88 20.51
CA LYS A 77 -20.39 12.79 20.92
C LYS A 77 -20.87 14.23 21.16
N GLY A 78 -22.16 14.52 20.95
CA GLY A 78 -22.73 15.87 21.11
C GLY A 78 -22.52 16.80 19.91
N GLU A 79 -21.95 16.30 18.81
CA GLU A 79 -21.64 17.04 17.58
C GLU A 79 -22.85 17.10 16.63
N VAL A 80 -24.00 17.61 17.11
CA VAL A 80 -25.28 17.57 16.38
C VAL A 80 -25.19 18.31 15.05
N ASP A 81 -24.51 19.46 14.98
CA ASP A 81 -24.37 20.24 13.74
C ASP A 81 -23.54 19.52 12.68
N ARG A 82 -22.57 18.70 13.09
CA ARG A 82 -21.78 17.87 12.18
C ARG A 82 -22.63 16.76 11.58
N ALA A 83 -23.40 16.07 12.41
CA ALA A 83 -24.35 15.07 11.96
C ALA A 83 -25.39 15.67 11.00
N LEU A 84 -25.89 16.88 11.30
CA LEU A 84 -26.87 17.57 10.47
C LEU A 84 -26.30 17.89 9.07
N ARG A 85 -25.08 18.43 9.00
CA ARG A 85 -24.42 18.73 7.72
C ARG A 85 -24.19 17.47 6.88
N SER A 86 -23.72 16.39 7.50
CA SER A 86 -23.52 15.11 6.82
C SER A 86 -24.83 14.53 6.27
N LEU A 87 -25.93 14.66 7.03
CA LEU A 87 -27.27 14.25 6.58
C LEU A 87 -27.83 15.15 5.46
N GLU A 88 -27.63 16.46 5.52
CA GLU A 88 -28.04 17.41 4.49
C GLU A 88 -27.29 17.17 3.17
N GLU A 89 -25.98 16.97 3.24
CA GLU A 89 -25.16 16.61 2.09
C GLU A 89 -25.62 15.29 1.47
N ARG A 90 -25.88 14.28 2.32
CA ARG A 90 -26.34 12.97 1.85
C ARG A 90 -27.74 13.05 1.22
N LYS A 91 -28.64 13.83 1.81
CA LYS A 91 -29.96 14.13 1.24
C LYS A 91 -29.82 14.75 -0.15
N GLY A 92 -28.95 15.75 -0.31
CA GLY A 92 -28.70 16.37 -1.61
C GLY A 92 -28.17 15.39 -2.66
N HIS A 93 -27.32 14.44 -2.24
CA HIS A 93 -26.85 13.36 -3.12
C HIS A 93 -27.99 12.42 -3.56
N LEU A 94 -28.87 12.03 -2.63
CA LEU A 94 -30.03 11.18 -2.92
C LEU A 94 -31.04 11.88 -3.84
N GLU A 95 -31.28 13.18 -3.67
CA GLU A 95 -32.18 13.97 -4.51
C GLU A 95 -31.65 14.08 -5.95
N ARG A 96 -30.34 14.32 -6.13
CA ARG A 96 -29.70 14.32 -7.45
C ARG A 96 -29.83 12.95 -8.15
N ARG A 97 -29.64 11.86 -7.41
CA ARG A 97 -29.83 10.48 -7.92
C ARG A 97 -31.28 10.20 -8.27
N GLY A 98 -32.23 10.62 -7.44
CA GLY A 98 -33.66 10.49 -7.73
C GLY A 98 -34.04 11.20 -9.03
N SER A 99 -33.51 12.41 -9.23
CA SER A 99 -33.74 13.20 -10.44
C SER A 99 -33.13 12.55 -11.70
N GLN A 100 -31.93 11.97 -11.60
CA GLN A 100 -31.30 11.22 -12.69
C GLN A 100 -32.10 9.97 -13.07
N ARG A 101 -32.57 9.18 -12.09
CA ARG A 101 -33.41 8.00 -12.36
C ARG A 101 -34.72 8.37 -13.06
N GLN A 102 -35.35 9.48 -12.68
CA GLN A 102 -36.57 9.95 -13.33
C GLN A 102 -36.33 10.44 -14.77
N ALA A 103 -35.14 10.96 -15.07
CA ALA A 103 -34.77 11.35 -16.43
C ALA A 103 -34.51 10.12 -17.32
N GLU A 104 -33.80 9.11 -16.80
CA GLU A 104 -33.51 7.86 -17.52
C GLU A 104 -34.79 7.04 -17.79
N HIS A 105 -35.71 6.96 -16.83
CA HIS A 105 -36.98 6.24 -16.99
C HIS A 105 -37.92 6.87 -18.04
N LYS A 106 -37.71 8.17 -18.35
CA LYS A 106 -38.47 8.91 -19.36
C LYS A 106 -37.93 8.67 -20.77
N GLU A 107 -36.64 8.36 -20.91
CA GLU A 107 -36.01 8.00 -22.19
C GLU A 107 -36.33 6.54 -22.60
N ASP A 108 -36.47 5.63 -21.63
CA ASP A 108 -36.80 4.22 -21.90
C ASP A 108 -38.30 3.99 -22.18
N ALA A 109 -39.20 4.83 -21.63
CA ALA A 109 -40.65 4.74 -21.87
C ALA A 109 -41.07 5.02 -23.32
N ASP A 110 -40.21 5.67 -24.11
CA ASP A 110 -40.44 5.93 -25.54
C ASP A 110 -39.92 4.80 -26.44
N SER A 111 -39.33 3.72 -25.88
CA SER A 111 -38.52 2.77 -26.65
C SER A 111 -38.98 1.30 -26.71
N ASP A 112 -39.95 0.83 -25.92
CA ASP A 112 -40.24 -0.62 -25.88
C ASP A 112 -41.71 -0.98 -26.16
N GLY A 113 -41.96 -1.34 -27.43
CA GLY A 113 -42.83 -2.48 -27.71
C GLY A 113 -41.92 -3.69 -27.93
N TRP A 114 -42.19 -4.78 -27.22
CA TRP A 114 -42.13 -6.18 -27.69
C TRP A 114 -42.35 -7.10 -26.47
N ASP A 115 -43.50 -7.78 -26.48
CA ASP A 115 -43.89 -8.86 -25.58
C ASP A 115 -42.99 -10.10 -25.76
N SER A 116 -42.66 -10.79 -24.67
CA SER A 116 -42.86 -12.25 -24.58
C SER A 116 -42.65 -12.78 -23.16
N GLU A 117 -43.66 -13.50 -22.71
CA GLU A 117 -43.72 -14.39 -21.56
C GLU A 117 -42.80 -15.62 -21.78
N GLU A 118 -42.22 -16.18 -20.71
CA GLU A 118 -42.41 -17.58 -20.26
C GLU A 118 -41.26 -18.12 -19.37
N GLU A 119 -41.69 -18.56 -18.18
CA GLU A 119 -41.38 -19.80 -17.43
C GLU A 119 -39.94 -20.25 -17.08
N ASN A 120 -39.71 -20.35 -15.75
CA ASN A 120 -38.67 -21.14 -15.08
C ASN A 120 -38.97 -22.65 -15.11
N PRO A 121 -37.95 -23.52 -14.99
CA PRO A 121 -37.87 -24.29 -13.73
C PRO A 121 -36.45 -24.56 -13.16
N ASP A 122 -36.49 -24.89 -11.86
CA ASP A 122 -35.47 -25.13 -10.82
C ASP A 122 -34.63 -26.44 -11.00
N PRO A 123 -33.51 -26.63 -10.25
CA PRO A 123 -32.41 -27.55 -10.58
C PRO A 123 -32.37 -28.83 -9.73
N THR A 124 -31.57 -29.82 -10.16
CA THR A 124 -31.18 -30.97 -9.32
C THR A 124 -29.73 -31.45 -9.52
N SER A 125 -29.00 -31.43 -8.39
CA SER A 125 -28.10 -32.44 -7.80
C SER A 125 -26.78 -32.96 -8.44
N THR A 126 -25.66 -32.55 -7.80
CA THR A 126 -24.59 -33.35 -7.14
C THR A 126 -23.56 -34.17 -7.99
N PRO A 127 -22.51 -34.79 -7.39
CA PRO A 127 -21.13 -34.27 -7.35
C PRO A 127 -20.09 -35.29 -7.89
N GLU A 128 -18.82 -34.91 -8.05
CA GLU A 128 -17.74 -35.93 -8.15
C GLU A 128 -16.35 -35.35 -7.89
N GLU A 129 -15.45 -36.27 -7.55
CA GLU A 129 -14.34 -36.22 -6.63
C GLU A 129 -12.94 -36.09 -7.28
N ASP A 130 -12.05 -35.42 -6.54
CA ASP A 130 -10.69 -35.85 -6.15
C ASP A 130 -9.48 -35.91 -7.14
N ALA A 131 -8.30 -35.92 -6.51
CA ALA A 131 -6.91 -36.07 -6.99
C ALA A 131 -6.12 -34.76 -7.21
N GLY A 132 -4.96 -34.53 -6.57
CA GLY A 132 -4.18 -35.37 -5.68
C GLY A 132 -2.99 -34.58 -5.12
N SER A 133 -2.63 -34.89 -3.88
CA SER A 133 -1.52 -34.29 -3.13
C SER A 133 -0.20 -35.03 -3.41
N GLY A 134 0.79 -34.30 -3.92
CA GLY A 134 2.19 -34.74 -4.02
C GLY A 134 3.02 -34.20 -2.85
N PRO A 135 4.06 -34.92 -2.39
CA PRO A 135 4.69 -34.69 -1.09
C PRO A 135 5.64 -33.48 -1.13
N LYS A 136 5.41 -32.50 -0.23
CA LYS A 136 6.34 -31.41 0.03
C LYS A 136 7.48 -31.92 0.93
N LYS A 137 8.70 -31.93 0.40
CA LYS A 137 9.95 -32.12 1.15
C LYS A 137 10.59 -30.75 1.41
N GLY A 138 10.85 -30.46 2.68
CA GLY A 138 11.52 -29.27 3.24
C GLY A 138 10.89 -29.03 4.62
N SER A 139 11.57 -28.93 5.76
CA SER A 139 12.81 -28.20 6.04
C SER A 139 13.37 -28.58 7.43
N GLU A 140 13.89 -29.80 7.62
CA GLU A 140 14.42 -30.23 8.94
C GLU A 140 15.68 -29.45 9.40
N GLY A 141 16.37 -28.75 8.49
CA GLY A 141 17.60 -28.00 8.80
C GLY A 141 17.40 -26.63 9.47
N SER A 142 16.23 -26.00 9.34
CA SER A 142 15.95 -24.67 9.88
C SER A 142 15.36 -24.68 11.30
N GLU A 143 14.87 -25.84 11.75
CA GLU A 143 14.18 -25.97 13.04
C GLU A 143 15.14 -26.01 14.24
N GLN A 144 16.35 -26.54 14.07
CA GLN A 144 17.30 -26.70 15.18
C GLN A 144 18.04 -25.42 15.60
N ILE A 145 18.00 -24.34 14.80
CA ILE A 145 18.85 -23.14 15.03
C ILE A 145 18.21 -22.13 15.99
N VAL A 146 16.88 -22.11 16.13
CA VAL A 146 16.19 -20.96 16.76
C VAL A 146 15.76 -21.21 18.22
N GLU A 147 15.69 -22.46 18.68
CA GLU A 147 15.16 -22.81 20.01
C GLU A 147 16.08 -22.46 21.21
N ALA A 148 17.30 -21.96 20.94
CA ALA A 148 18.26 -21.56 21.98
C ALA A 148 18.87 -20.17 21.78
N LEU A 149 18.25 -19.30 20.97
CA LEU A 149 18.81 -17.98 20.67
C LEU A 149 18.48 -16.98 21.78
N ASN A 150 19.50 -16.51 22.49
CA ASN A 150 19.38 -15.35 23.36
C ASN A 150 19.44 -14.08 22.50
N LEU A 151 18.27 -13.62 22.02
CA LEU A 151 18.20 -12.47 21.13
C LEU A 151 18.59 -11.17 21.84
N ASP A 152 18.45 -11.08 23.16
CA ASP A 152 18.85 -9.88 23.93
C ASP A 152 20.36 -9.71 24.08
N ASP A 153 21.17 -10.72 23.72
CA ASP A 153 22.63 -10.65 23.80
C ASP A 153 23.22 -9.96 22.55
N PRO A 154 23.89 -8.79 22.68
CA PRO A 154 24.60 -8.16 21.56
C PRO A 154 25.57 -9.12 20.87
N LYS A 155 26.20 -10.02 21.62
CA LYS A 155 27.16 -10.98 21.09
C LYS A 155 26.52 -11.94 20.10
N HIS A 156 25.26 -12.32 20.29
CA HIS A 156 24.54 -13.18 19.36
C HIS A 156 24.52 -12.58 17.95
N TRP A 157 24.16 -11.30 17.85
CA TRP A 157 24.05 -10.58 16.58
C TRP A 157 25.41 -10.28 15.95
N LEU A 158 26.43 -9.99 16.76
CA LEU A 158 27.81 -9.83 16.26
C LEU A 158 28.37 -11.15 15.72
N ASP A 159 28.14 -12.28 16.41
CA ASP A 159 28.60 -13.60 15.97
C ASP A 159 27.81 -14.11 14.74
N LEU A 160 26.61 -13.54 14.48
CA LEU A 160 25.74 -13.94 13.37
C LEU A 160 26.30 -13.50 12.00
N ILE A 161 26.98 -12.35 11.96
CA ILE A 161 27.50 -11.76 10.72
C ILE A 161 29.00 -11.49 10.83
N ASP A 162 29.77 -11.91 9.83
CA ASP A 162 31.19 -11.56 9.69
C ASP A 162 31.31 -10.22 8.95
N ALA A 163 30.66 -9.19 9.50
CA ALA A 163 30.60 -7.85 8.91
C ALA A 163 31.15 -6.81 9.89
N GLN A 164 31.63 -5.68 9.36
CA GLN A 164 32.13 -4.54 10.15
C GLN A 164 30.99 -3.69 10.73
N LEU A 165 29.96 -4.35 11.28
CA LEU A 165 28.80 -3.69 11.89
C LEU A 165 28.87 -3.77 13.42
N HIS A 166 28.29 -2.79 14.09
CA HIS A 166 28.39 -2.63 15.54
C HIS A 166 27.03 -2.65 16.23
N ILE A 167 27.07 -2.92 17.54
CA ILE A 167 25.87 -2.94 18.39
C ILE A 167 26.23 -2.29 19.71
N LEU A 168 25.56 -1.17 20.00
CA LEU A 168 25.77 -0.36 21.21
C LEU A 168 27.24 0.07 21.39
N ASP A 169 27.91 0.41 20.28
CA ASP A 169 29.30 0.88 20.28
C ASP A 169 29.39 2.30 19.70
N GLU A 170 28.92 3.28 20.49
CA GLU A 170 28.96 4.70 20.13
C GLU A 170 30.39 5.21 19.88
N ALA A 171 31.40 4.58 20.50
CA ALA A 171 32.79 5.01 20.38
C ALA A 171 33.45 4.52 19.08
N ALA A 172 32.97 3.41 18.50
CA ALA A 172 33.53 2.83 17.28
C ALA A 172 33.06 3.54 16.01
N ILE A 173 31.91 4.21 16.02
CA ILE A 173 31.34 4.81 14.81
C ILE A 173 31.35 6.33 14.92
N ALA A 174 32.30 6.97 14.24
CA ALA A 174 32.23 8.41 14.02
C ALA A 174 30.90 8.78 13.33
N ALA A 175 30.31 9.94 13.66
CA ALA A 175 29.14 10.44 12.94
C ALA A 175 29.44 10.49 11.43
N PRO A 176 28.51 10.00 10.57
CA PRO A 176 28.72 10.08 9.13
C PRO A 176 28.74 11.56 8.72
N VAL A 177 29.76 11.95 7.97
CA VAL A 177 29.73 13.23 7.25
C VAL A 177 28.84 13.03 6.04
N VAL A 178 27.66 13.64 6.06
CA VAL A 178 26.69 13.61 4.99
C VAL A 178 26.87 14.86 4.13
N GLU A 179 26.78 14.72 2.81
CA GLU A 179 26.91 15.86 1.90
C GLU A 179 25.71 16.81 2.01
N ASP A 180 25.95 18.11 1.88
CA ASP A 180 24.89 19.11 1.87
C ASP A 180 24.00 18.97 0.63
N LEU A 181 22.70 19.19 0.81
CA LEU A 181 21.71 19.23 -0.27
C LEU A 181 21.10 20.61 -0.37
N ASP A 182 20.65 20.97 -1.58
CA ASP A 182 19.71 22.06 -1.78
C ASP A 182 18.31 21.63 -1.32
N THR A 183 18.11 21.63 0.00
CA THR A 183 16.85 21.19 0.63
C THR A 183 15.68 22.12 0.28
N GLU A 184 15.94 23.38 -0.08
CA GLU A 184 14.91 24.32 -0.52
C GLU A 184 14.35 23.92 -1.88
N ALA A 185 15.22 23.63 -2.86
CA ALA A 185 14.81 23.13 -4.16
C ALA A 185 14.10 21.77 -4.07
N LEU A 186 14.61 20.85 -3.23
CA LEU A 186 13.98 19.55 -3.00
C LEU A 186 12.58 19.70 -2.37
N ARG A 187 12.42 20.62 -1.41
CA ARG A 187 11.13 20.94 -0.81
C ARG A 187 10.16 21.54 -1.82
N ALA A 188 10.61 22.48 -2.65
CA ALA A 188 9.79 23.06 -3.70
C ALA A 188 9.28 21.99 -4.67
N HIS A 189 10.17 21.10 -5.13
CA HIS A 189 9.80 19.98 -6.01
C HIS A 189 8.82 19.01 -5.33
N LEU A 190 9.02 18.71 -4.04
CA LEU A 190 8.10 17.87 -3.26
C LEU A 190 6.69 18.48 -3.19
N LEU A 191 6.58 19.77 -2.92
CA LEU A 191 5.29 20.46 -2.82
C LEU A 191 4.58 20.59 -4.17
N GLU A 192 5.34 20.74 -5.25
CA GLU A 192 4.80 20.86 -6.61
C GLU A 192 4.33 19.50 -7.15
N HIS A 193 5.16 18.45 -7.03
CA HIS A 193 4.95 17.16 -7.71
C HIS A 193 4.55 16.02 -6.77
N GLY A 194 4.62 16.23 -5.45
CA GLY A 194 4.35 15.21 -4.43
C GLY A 194 5.54 14.30 -4.10
N TYR A 195 6.63 14.34 -4.88
CA TYR A 195 7.82 13.50 -4.66
C TYR A 195 9.13 14.27 -4.88
N LEU A 196 10.26 13.71 -4.46
CA LEU A 196 11.59 14.24 -4.69
C LEU A 196 12.62 13.11 -4.89
N GLN A 197 13.75 13.46 -5.49
CA GLN A 197 14.93 12.63 -5.58
C GLN A 197 16.19 13.51 -5.43
N SER A 198 17.06 13.18 -4.49
CA SER A 198 18.32 13.89 -4.28
C SER A 198 19.51 13.22 -4.99
N THR A 199 20.63 13.93 -5.03
CA THR A 199 21.96 13.32 -5.25
C THR A 199 22.33 12.40 -4.09
N ALA A 200 23.36 11.56 -4.27
CA ALA A 200 23.89 10.74 -3.19
C ALA A 200 24.47 11.63 -2.10
N VAL A 201 24.11 11.37 -0.84
CA VAL A 201 24.58 12.15 0.31
C VAL A 201 25.38 11.34 1.31
N TYR A 202 25.29 10.01 1.24
CA TYR A 202 25.84 9.14 2.28
C TYR A 202 27.08 8.38 1.80
N PRO A 203 28.13 8.23 2.64
CA PRO A 203 29.39 7.63 2.22
C PRO A 203 29.25 6.18 1.74
N ARG A 204 29.71 5.91 0.52
CA ARG A 204 29.64 4.57 -0.12
C ARG A 204 30.20 3.41 0.73
N PRO A 205 31.34 3.54 1.42
CA PRO A 205 31.85 2.45 2.26
C PRO A 205 30.89 2.03 3.39
N ARG A 206 30.09 2.96 3.93
CA ARG A 206 29.09 2.64 4.96
C ARG A 206 27.89 1.92 4.37
N LEU A 207 27.48 2.30 3.16
CA LEU A 207 26.43 1.59 2.42
C LEU A 207 26.85 0.16 2.11
N GLU A 208 28.10 -0.04 1.69
CA GLU A 208 28.67 -1.36 1.44
C GLU A 208 28.69 -2.25 2.69
N ALA A 209 28.99 -1.67 3.87
CA ALA A 209 28.91 -2.39 5.15
C ALA A 209 27.47 -2.84 5.46
N LEU A 210 26.48 -1.95 5.33
CA LEU A 210 25.06 -2.29 5.51
C LEU A 210 24.60 -3.37 4.53
N MET A 211 24.98 -3.27 3.25
CA MET A 211 24.68 -4.28 2.24
C MET A 211 25.30 -5.64 2.57
N SER A 212 26.55 -5.65 3.04
CA SER A 212 27.23 -6.88 3.47
C SER A 212 26.51 -7.51 4.66
N GLY A 213 26.10 -6.70 5.65
CA GLY A 213 25.31 -7.16 6.78
C GLY A 213 23.97 -7.77 6.38
N ILE A 214 23.20 -7.11 5.50
CA ILE A 214 21.95 -7.65 4.95
C ILE A 214 22.20 -8.98 4.23
N ARG A 215 23.28 -9.08 3.45
CA ARG A 215 23.65 -10.33 2.75
C ARG A 215 23.98 -11.46 3.72
N ALA A 216 24.70 -11.15 4.81
CA ALA A 216 25.06 -12.13 5.84
C ALA A 216 23.82 -12.60 6.62
N LEU A 217 22.93 -11.67 7.01
CA LEU A 217 21.66 -11.97 7.68
C LEU A 217 20.80 -12.93 6.85
N GLU A 218 20.56 -12.59 5.57
CA GLU A 218 19.77 -13.44 4.68
C GLU A 218 20.43 -14.80 4.43
N GLY A 219 21.77 -14.85 4.33
CA GLY A 219 22.53 -16.10 4.23
C GLY A 219 22.36 -17.02 5.44
N LYS A 220 21.96 -16.47 6.59
CA LYS A 220 21.64 -17.19 7.83
C LYS A 220 20.12 -17.38 8.04
N GLY A 221 19.29 -16.99 7.07
CA GLY A 221 17.84 -17.13 7.13
C GLY A 221 17.11 -15.99 7.87
N TRP A 222 17.80 -14.89 8.17
CA TRP A 222 17.19 -13.71 8.78
C TRP A 222 16.69 -12.70 7.73
N PRO A 223 15.47 -12.16 7.88
CA PRO A 223 14.97 -11.09 7.02
C PRO A 223 15.86 -9.83 7.04
N ALA A 224 15.93 -9.11 5.93
CA ALA A 224 16.74 -7.90 5.81
C ALA A 224 16.46 -6.83 6.88
N VAL A 225 15.22 -6.72 7.38
CA VAL A 225 14.85 -5.78 8.45
C VAL A 225 15.67 -5.95 9.75
N PHE A 226 16.26 -7.13 9.99
CA PHE A 226 17.16 -7.31 11.13
C PHE A 226 18.47 -6.50 11.04
N ILE A 227 18.71 -5.80 9.92
CA ILE A 227 19.78 -4.80 9.85
C ILE A 227 19.62 -3.67 10.90
N PHE A 228 18.39 -3.41 11.37
CA PHE A 228 18.11 -2.46 12.44
C PHE A 228 18.54 -2.95 13.84
N MET A 229 19.10 -4.16 13.95
CA MET A 229 19.83 -4.57 15.15
C MET A 229 21.17 -3.86 15.30
N TYR A 230 21.75 -3.38 14.20
CA TYR A 230 23.08 -2.78 14.14
C TYR A 230 23.02 -1.25 14.10
N ASP A 231 24.03 -0.62 14.69
CA ASP A 231 24.11 0.84 14.89
C ASP A 231 24.10 1.62 13.56
N GLU A 232 24.68 1.05 12.49
CA GLU A 232 24.83 1.71 11.20
C GLU A 232 23.51 2.09 10.54
N ALA A 233 22.44 1.31 10.75
CA ALA A 233 21.12 1.65 10.21
C ALA A 233 20.53 2.89 10.89
N TRP A 234 20.75 3.03 12.20
CA TRP A 234 20.30 4.17 12.99
C TRP A 234 21.12 5.42 12.70
N HIS A 235 22.45 5.28 12.58
CA HIS A 235 23.33 6.36 12.16
C HIS A 235 23.04 6.86 10.74
N LEU A 236 22.52 6.02 9.85
CA LEU A 236 22.06 6.46 8.54
C LEU A 236 20.85 7.37 8.69
N ILE A 237 19.85 6.98 9.47
CA ILE A 237 18.64 7.79 9.71
C ILE A 237 19.02 9.12 10.39
N ASP A 238 19.84 9.08 11.44
CA ASP A 238 20.31 10.27 12.14
C ASP A 238 21.10 11.21 11.23
N GLY A 239 21.94 10.66 10.34
CA GLY A 239 22.76 11.43 9.42
C GLY A 239 21.96 12.23 8.38
N ILE A 240 20.76 11.79 8.00
CA ILE A 240 19.90 12.50 7.05
C ILE A 240 18.78 13.30 7.73
N TRP A 241 18.69 13.27 9.06
CA TRP A 241 17.57 13.84 9.81
C TRP A 241 17.39 15.34 9.54
N ASP A 242 18.50 16.10 9.53
CA ASP A 242 18.48 17.54 9.27
C ASP A 242 17.97 17.87 7.86
N HIS A 243 18.35 17.07 6.84
CA HIS A 243 17.81 17.23 5.49
C HIS A 243 16.31 16.95 5.45
N VAL A 244 15.85 15.91 6.16
CA VAL A 244 14.43 15.56 6.23
C VAL A 244 13.63 16.67 6.92
N GLU A 245 14.10 17.20 8.05
CA GLU A 245 13.44 18.32 8.73
C GLU A 245 13.36 19.56 7.84
N ALA A 246 14.45 19.90 7.13
CA ALA A 246 14.46 21.01 6.19
C ALA A 246 13.46 20.81 5.05
N ILE A 247 13.38 19.60 4.48
CA ILE A 247 12.44 19.24 3.41
C ILE A 247 10.99 19.30 3.90
N MET A 248 10.69 18.77 5.10
CA MET A 248 9.35 18.83 5.68
C MET A 248 8.97 20.26 6.13
N GLY A 249 9.95 21.11 6.40
CA GLY A 249 9.76 22.50 6.86
C GLY A 249 9.72 22.65 8.38
N GLY A 250 10.58 21.92 9.11
CA GLY A 250 10.74 21.98 10.56
C GLY A 250 10.76 20.62 11.28
N PRO A 251 10.57 20.58 12.61
CA PRO A 251 10.79 19.39 13.42
C PRO A 251 9.95 18.19 13.03
N CYS A 252 10.56 17.01 13.08
CA CYS A 252 9.90 15.74 12.83
C CYS A 252 10.26 14.68 13.88
N VAL A 253 9.52 13.57 13.81
CA VAL A 253 9.76 12.32 14.54
C VAL A 253 9.71 11.17 13.55
N LEU A 254 10.38 10.08 13.88
CA LEU A 254 10.41 8.87 13.07
C LEU A 254 9.26 7.95 13.48
N GLU A 255 8.40 7.59 12.55
CA GLU A 255 7.40 6.54 12.79
C GLU A 255 8.09 5.18 12.98
N PRO A 256 7.60 4.32 13.88
CA PRO A 256 8.11 2.98 14.07
C PRO A 256 7.63 2.01 12.96
N SER A 257 7.49 2.54 11.74
CA SER A 257 7.19 1.87 10.47
C SER A 257 8.39 1.99 9.54
N PHE A 258 9.51 1.40 9.94
CA PHE A 258 10.72 1.31 9.13
C PHE A 258 10.96 -0.12 8.68
N THR A 259 11.66 -0.33 7.58
CA THR A 259 11.95 -1.67 7.07
C THR A 259 13.15 -1.66 6.13
N ALA A 260 13.65 -2.86 5.80
CA ALA A 260 14.71 -3.05 4.83
C ALA A 260 14.27 -4.08 3.80
N PHE A 261 14.64 -3.83 2.54
CA PHE A 261 14.30 -4.67 1.42
C PHE A 261 15.55 -5.03 0.65
N ARG A 262 15.61 -6.28 0.20
CA ARG A 262 16.55 -6.72 -0.83
C ARG A 262 15.81 -7.57 -1.84
N LEU A 263 15.82 -7.15 -3.10
CA LEU A 263 15.12 -7.88 -4.14
C LEU A 263 15.84 -9.18 -4.51
N SER A 264 15.06 -10.14 -5.01
CA SER A 264 15.57 -11.33 -5.69
C SER A 264 14.99 -11.38 -7.10
N HIS A 265 15.82 -11.71 -8.08
CA HIS A 265 15.31 -12.08 -9.40
C HIS A 265 14.55 -13.42 -9.36
N LYS A 266 15.02 -14.38 -8.55
CA LYS A 266 14.52 -15.76 -8.61
C LYS A 266 13.02 -15.74 -8.31
N LYS A 267 12.20 -16.28 -9.23
CA LYS A 267 10.78 -16.53 -8.96
C LYS A 267 10.72 -17.39 -7.70
N SER A 268 10.00 -16.91 -6.68
CA SER A 268 9.65 -17.75 -5.54
C SER A 268 8.95 -19.02 -6.06
N ALA A 269 9.24 -20.16 -5.44
CA ALA A 269 8.51 -21.38 -5.76
C ALA A 269 7.01 -21.19 -5.46
N ASP A 270 6.13 -21.92 -6.14
CA ASP A 270 4.69 -21.81 -5.94
C ASP A 270 4.33 -22.00 -4.44
N GLY A 271 3.80 -20.96 -3.82
CA GLY A 271 3.40 -20.93 -2.41
C GLY A 271 4.43 -20.33 -1.44
N GLU A 272 5.64 -19.97 -1.88
CA GLU A 272 6.58 -19.20 -1.07
C GLU A 272 6.28 -17.69 -1.18
N LYS A 273 5.67 -17.10 -0.14
CA LYS A 273 5.67 -15.64 0.02
C LYS A 273 7.05 -15.22 0.54
N TYR A 274 8.08 -15.34 -0.29
CA TYR A 274 9.44 -15.02 0.13
C TYR A 274 9.74 -13.52 0.09
N ILE A 275 10.61 -13.12 1.02
CA ILE A 275 11.21 -11.81 1.28
C ILE A 275 11.98 -11.33 0.05
N GLY A 276 11.68 -10.12 -0.44
CA GLY A 276 12.41 -9.57 -1.59
C GLY A 276 11.75 -9.76 -2.94
N ASN A 277 10.50 -10.24 -2.98
CA ASN A 277 9.67 -9.99 -4.14
C ASN A 277 9.19 -8.53 -4.13
N ASN A 278 8.99 -8.01 -5.32
CA ASN A 278 8.65 -6.61 -5.53
C ASN A 278 7.26 -6.25 -4.96
N PHE A 279 7.12 -5.03 -4.41
CA PHE A 279 5.83 -4.36 -4.18
C PHE A 279 5.25 -4.00 -5.55
N GLY A 280 4.69 -4.98 -6.25
CA GLY A 280 4.37 -4.83 -7.67
C GLY A 280 3.13 -3.98 -7.94
N LEU A 281 2.24 -3.83 -6.95
CA LEU A 281 0.99 -3.11 -7.15
C LEU A 281 1.12 -1.65 -6.65
N PRO A 282 0.72 -0.67 -7.49
CA PRO A 282 0.54 0.72 -7.09
C PRO A 282 -0.35 0.87 -5.86
N HIS A 283 0.09 1.67 -4.88
CA HIS A 283 -0.65 1.95 -3.65
C HIS A 283 -0.29 3.33 -3.09
N ARG A 284 -1.03 3.75 -2.06
CA ARG A 284 -0.70 4.86 -1.16
C ARG A 284 -0.43 4.28 0.23
N ASP A 285 0.51 4.86 0.96
CA ASP A 285 0.73 4.44 2.35
C ASP A 285 -0.34 5.04 3.27
N TYR A 286 -0.78 6.27 2.98
CA TYR A 286 -1.74 7.04 3.78
C TYR A 286 -2.75 7.79 2.92
N SER A 287 -3.83 8.26 3.54
CA SER A 287 -4.79 9.18 2.92
C SER A 287 -4.24 10.62 2.81
N TYR A 288 -4.90 11.47 2.02
CA TYR A 288 -4.54 12.88 1.88
C TYR A 288 -4.59 13.62 3.22
N ALA A 289 -5.67 13.48 3.99
CA ALA A 289 -5.82 14.16 5.28
C ALA A 289 -4.83 13.68 6.37
N GLU A 290 -4.27 12.48 6.22
CA GLU A 290 -3.18 12.01 7.08
C GLU A 290 -1.82 12.56 6.63
N ALA A 291 -1.58 12.59 5.32
CA ALA A 291 -0.28 12.93 4.77
C ALA A 291 -0.01 14.43 4.63
N LEU A 292 -1.06 15.26 4.51
CA LEU A 292 -0.96 16.70 4.34
C LEU A 292 -1.83 17.46 5.35
N ALA A 293 -1.38 18.64 5.76
CA ALA A 293 -2.20 19.59 6.49
C ALA A 293 -3.16 20.33 5.57
N THR A 294 -4.08 21.09 6.17
CA THR A 294 -5.09 21.89 5.44
C THR A 294 -4.48 22.97 4.55
N ASP A 295 -3.27 23.45 4.86
CA ASP A 295 -2.52 24.41 4.05
C ASP A 295 -1.69 23.75 2.93
N GLY A 296 -1.77 22.43 2.79
CA GLY A 296 -1.01 21.64 1.82
C GLY A 296 0.44 21.34 2.25
N SER A 297 0.84 21.68 3.48
CA SER A 297 2.16 21.30 4.00
C SER A 297 2.23 19.81 4.31
N THR A 298 3.40 19.20 4.07
CA THR A 298 3.64 17.77 4.30
C THR A 298 3.64 17.44 5.79
N GLN A 299 2.74 16.55 6.22
CA GLN A 299 2.67 16.01 7.59
C GLN A 299 3.37 14.67 7.73
N LEU A 300 3.25 13.82 6.70
CA LEU A 300 3.93 12.53 6.60
C LEU A 300 4.77 12.46 5.32
N LEU A 301 6.03 12.07 5.51
CA LEU A 301 6.99 11.90 4.43
C LEU A 301 7.49 10.44 4.46
N SER A 302 7.15 9.69 3.41
CA SER A 302 7.73 8.37 3.18
C SER A 302 9.11 8.58 2.54
N VAL A 303 10.15 8.06 3.20
CA VAL A 303 11.54 8.15 2.74
C VAL A 303 12.02 6.76 2.36
N TRP A 304 12.66 6.68 1.20
CA TRP A 304 13.22 5.48 0.62
C TRP A 304 14.68 5.70 0.25
N PHE A 305 15.54 4.81 0.74
CA PHE A 305 16.98 5.01 0.74
C PHE A 305 17.70 3.82 0.09
N PRO A 306 18.21 3.95 -1.16
CA PRO A 306 18.95 2.91 -1.84
C PRO A 306 20.35 2.70 -1.26
N LEU A 307 20.71 1.44 -1.01
CA LEU A 307 22.05 1.05 -0.56
C LEU A 307 22.99 0.71 -1.73
N ASN A 308 22.45 0.38 -2.90
CA ASN A 308 23.17 0.22 -4.16
C ASN A 308 22.62 1.13 -5.25
N ASP A 309 23.30 1.19 -6.40
CA ASP A 309 22.83 1.97 -7.54
C ASP A 309 21.57 1.32 -8.13
N ILE A 310 20.51 2.11 -8.27
CA ILE A 310 19.18 1.63 -8.63
C ILE A 310 18.82 2.07 -10.04
N THR A 311 18.32 1.12 -10.81
CA THR A 311 17.99 1.24 -12.22
C THR A 311 16.60 0.67 -12.47
N VAL A 312 16.06 0.96 -13.65
CA VAL A 312 14.83 0.33 -14.13
C VAL A 312 14.95 -1.19 -14.25
N ASP A 313 16.16 -1.71 -14.43
CA ASP A 313 16.41 -3.15 -14.62
C ASP A 313 16.54 -3.91 -13.29
N ASN A 314 16.98 -3.28 -12.20
CA ASN A 314 17.20 -3.94 -10.90
C ASN A 314 16.16 -3.61 -9.82
N GLY A 315 15.14 -2.81 -10.15
CA GLY A 315 13.92 -2.67 -9.36
C GLY A 315 13.63 -1.27 -8.81
N CYS A 316 13.93 -0.19 -9.53
CA CYS A 316 13.64 1.17 -9.07
C CYS A 316 12.20 1.40 -8.62
N MET A 317 11.99 2.43 -7.81
CA MET A 317 10.65 2.90 -7.46
C MET A 317 9.98 3.57 -8.67
N TYR A 318 8.66 3.55 -8.67
CA TYR A 318 7.80 4.26 -9.60
C TYR A 318 6.83 5.11 -8.80
N VAL A 319 6.51 6.29 -9.31
CA VAL A 319 5.54 7.21 -8.72
C VAL A 319 4.58 7.74 -9.78
N VAL A 320 3.39 8.14 -9.34
CA VAL A 320 2.48 9.01 -10.09
C VAL A 320 2.57 10.40 -9.47
N PRO A 321 3.20 11.38 -10.14
CA PRO A 321 3.25 12.75 -9.64
C PRO A 321 1.84 13.31 -9.41
N LYS A 322 1.71 14.18 -8.41
CA LYS A 322 0.45 14.75 -7.92
C LYS A 322 -0.42 15.29 -9.05
N GLU A 323 0.16 16.00 -10.01
CA GLU A 323 -0.54 16.63 -11.13
C GLU A 323 -1.15 15.62 -12.13
N PHE A 324 -0.72 14.36 -12.10
CA PHE A 324 -1.25 13.28 -12.94
C PHE A 324 -2.21 12.34 -12.19
N ASP A 325 -2.50 12.64 -10.92
CA ASP A 325 -3.38 11.88 -10.06
C ASP A 325 -4.69 12.63 -9.79
N GLY A 326 -5.72 12.31 -10.56
CA GLY A 326 -7.04 12.94 -10.45
C GLY A 326 -7.77 12.70 -9.12
N ASN A 327 -7.24 11.82 -8.27
CA ASN A 327 -7.80 11.50 -6.96
C ASN A 327 -6.88 11.89 -5.80
N PHE A 328 -5.79 12.64 -6.04
CA PHE A 328 -4.77 12.94 -5.03
C PHE A 328 -5.33 13.52 -3.71
N GLU A 329 -6.30 14.44 -3.80
CA GLU A 329 -6.89 15.16 -2.64
C GLU A 329 -8.26 14.61 -2.21
N ARG A 330 -8.68 13.45 -2.73
CA ARG A 330 -10.06 12.96 -2.64
C ARG A 330 -10.22 11.78 -1.68
N ASP A 331 -9.98 11.98 -0.39
CA ASP A 331 -10.08 10.91 0.62
C ASP A 331 -11.37 10.09 0.62
N HIS A 332 -12.47 10.72 0.23
CA HIS A 332 -13.80 10.09 0.16
C HIS A 332 -14.05 9.34 -1.15
N ALA A 333 -13.22 9.54 -2.18
CA ALA A 333 -13.33 8.78 -3.42
C ALA A 333 -12.82 7.36 -3.20
N TYR A 334 -13.59 6.38 -3.67
CA TYR A 334 -13.22 4.97 -3.60
C TYR A 334 -11.84 4.72 -4.25
N GLU A 335 -11.62 5.34 -5.40
CA GLU A 335 -10.40 5.28 -6.20
C GLU A 335 -9.17 5.92 -5.54
N HIS A 336 -9.36 6.77 -4.53
CA HIS A 336 -8.23 7.32 -3.77
C HIS A 336 -7.56 6.22 -2.94
N LYS A 337 -8.37 5.43 -2.21
CA LYS A 337 -7.87 4.35 -1.34
C LYS A 337 -7.65 3.03 -2.10
N GLN A 338 -8.37 2.81 -3.20
CA GLN A 338 -8.23 1.63 -4.05
C GLN A 338 -7.59 2.01 -5.38
N VAL A 339 -6.26 2.14 -5.36
CA VAL A 339 -5.46 2.50 -6.55
C VAL A 339 -5.55 1.40 -7.63
N VAL A 340 -5.71 0.14 -7.20
CA VAL A 340 -5.88 -1.03 -8.05
C VAL A 340 -7.13 -1.79 -7.59
N THR A 341 -8.01 -2.17 -8.52
CA THR A 341 -9.17 -3.01 -8.23
C THR A 341 -9.21 -4.26 -9.10
N GLN A 342 -9.68 -5.37 -8.55
CA GLN A 342 -9.94 -6.59 -9.31
C GLN A 342 -11.35 -6.54 -9.91
N GLY A 343 -11.42 -6.68 -11.23
CA GLY A 343 -12.66 -6.73 -11.99
C GLY A 343 -13.51 -7.96 -11.72
N GLY A 344 -14.81 -7.85 -12.03
CA GLY A 344 -15.76 -8.97 -12.01
C GLY A 344 -15.42 -10.12 -12.97
N VAL A 345 -14.53 -9.90 -13.94
CA VAL A 345 -13.91 -10.95 -14.75
C VAL A 345 -12.65 -11.42 -14.00
N LYS A 346 -12.70 -12.63 -13.43
CA LYS A 346 -11.61 -13.24 -12.64
C LYS A 346 -10.24 -12.94 -13.27
N GLY A 347 -9.45 -12.12 -12.56
CA GLY A 347 -8.05 -11.84 -12.89
C GLY A 347 -7.77 -10.56 -13.69
N THR A 348 -8.77 -9.71 -14.00
CA THR A 348 -8.49 -8.41 -14.64
C THR A 348 -8.28 -7.33 -13.57
N GLU A 349 -7.13 -6.68 -13.54
CA GLU A 349 -6.83 -5.56 -12.64
C GLU A 349 -7.09 -4.22 -13.35
N PHE A 350 -7.70 -3.27 -12.66
CA PHE A 350 -7.94 -1.91 -13.15
C PHE A 350 -7.14 -0.91 -12.33
N LEU A 351 -6.40 -0.04 -13.02
CA LEU A 351 -5.66 1.07 -12.41
C LEU A 351 -6.52 2.32 -12.43
N HIS A 352 -6.60 3.00 -11.28
CA HIS A 352 -7.40 4.22 -11.12
C HIS A 352 -6.60 5.52 -11.37
N PHE A 353 -5.56 5.45 -12.20
CA PHE A 353 -4.71 6.57 -12.59
C PHE A 353 -4.19 6.41 -14.03
N GLY A 354 -3.75 7.51 -14.63
CA GLY A 354 -3.24 7.51 -16.00
C GLY A 354 -1.78 7.07 -16.09
N LEU A 355 -1.49 6.04 -16.91
CA LEU A 355 -0.13 5.51 -17.09
C LEU A 355 0.86 6.52 -17.69
N ALA A 356 0.39 7.51 -18.47
CA ALA A 356 1.26 8.48 -19.13
C ALA A 356 2.00 9.42 -18.15
N GLY A 357 1.46 9.61 -16.95
CA GLY A 357 2.05 10.45 -15.90
C GLY A 357 3.13 9.74 -15.08
N VAL A 358 3.23 8.41 -15.18
CA VAL A 358 4.12 7.60 -14.34
C VAL A 358 5.59 7.97 -14.56
N ARG A 359 6.37 7.99 -13.47
CA ARG A 359 7.81 8.26 -13.49
C ARG A 359 8.59 7.13 -12.81
N PRO A 360 9.56 6.49 -13.49
CA PRO A 360 10.55 5.66 -12.82
C PRO A 360 11.57 6.55 -12.09
N LEU A 361 12.05 6.11 -10.93
CA LEU A 361 13.02 6.81 -10.09
C LEU A 361 14.33 6.01 -9.95
N PRO A 362 15.15 5.88 -11.03
CA PRO A 362 16.49 5.34 -10.91
C PRO A 362 17.37 6.32 -10.12
N ALA A 363 18.21 5.83 -9.22
CA ALA A 363 18.96 6.68 -8.28
C ALA A 363 20.31 6.07 -7.92
N ALA A 364 21.28 6.92 -7.57
CA ALA A 364 22.56 6.46 -7.05
C ALA A 364 22.40 5.90 -5.62
N ALA A 365 23.29 4.99 -5.24
CA ALA A 365 23.41 4.55 -3.85
C ALA A 365 23.62 5.77 -2.94
N GLY A 366 22.87 5.85 -1.84
CA GLY A 366 22.98 6.96 -0.89
C GLY A 366 22.14 8.19 -1.22
N SER A 367 21.36 8.18 -2.30
CA SER A 367 20.36 9.22 -2.58
C SER A 367 19.19 9.17 -1.58
N ILE A 368 18.51 10.29 -1.38
CA ILE A 368 17.21 10.34 -0.69
C ILE A 368 16.13 10.37 -1.77
N LEU A 369 15.26 9.36 -1.80
CA LEU A 369 13.99 9.42 -2.51
C LEU A 369 12.91 9.60 -1.47
N ALA A 370 12.00 10.54 -1.68
CA ALA A 370 10.91 10.74 -0.74
C ALA A 370 9.66 11.20 -1.45
N TRP A 371 8.51 10.97 -0.82
CA TRP A 371 7.22 11.43 -1.30
C TRP A 371 6.28 11.73 -0.15
N GLN A 372 5.34 12.64 -0.39
CA GLN A 372 4.20 12.81 0.51
C GLN A 372 3.50 11.45 0.59
N SER A 373 3.22 10.95 1.80
CA SER A 373 2.90 9.52 1.97
C SER A 373 1.56 9.09 1.35
N ASN A 374 0.77 10.03 0.79
CA ASN A 374 -0.38 9.74 -0.05
C ASN A 374 -0.07 9.62 -1.55
N VAL A 375 1.16 9.85 -2.02
CA VAL A 375 1.51 9.67 -3.45
C VAL A 375 1.38 8.21 -3.86
N ILE A 376 0.78 7.97 -5.03
CA ILE A 376 0.75 6.63 -5.61
C ILE A 376 2.16 6.21 -6.00
N HIS A 377 2.61 5.09 -5.44
CA HIS A 377 3.94 4.57 -5.72
C HIS A 377 3.97 3.03 -5.65
N TRP A 378 5.03 2.45 -6.21
CA TRP A 378 5.32 1.02 -6.12
C TRP A 378 6.78 0.73 -6.47
N GLY A 379 7.28 -0.44 -6.07
CA GLY A 379 8.57 -0.92 -6.53
C GLY A 379 8.44 -1.58 -7.91
N SER A 380 9.50 -1.64 -8.71
CA SER A 380 9.54 -2.51 -9.90
C SER A 380 10.29 -3.82 -9.66
N SER A 381 10.02 -4.81 -10.51
CA SER A 381 10.64 -6.12 -10.40
C SER A 381 12.10 -6.06 -10.81
N CYS A 382 12.91 -6.95 -10.22
CA CYS A 382 14.28 -7.16 -10.67
C CYS A 382 14.26 -8.03 -11.93
N SER A 383 14.62 -7.44 -13.08
CA SER A 383 14.72 -8.14 -14.35
C SER A 383 15.98 -9.00 -14.42
N SER A 384 16.07 -9.90 -15.41
CA SER A 384 17.26 -10.73 -15.67
C SER A 384 18.53 -9.92 -15.88
N ARG A 385 18.41 -8.69 -16.39
CA ARG A 385 19.53 -7.77 -16.57
C ARG A 385 20.02 -7.20 -15.24
N GLY A 386 19.11 -6.94 -14.30
CA GLY A 386 19.43 -6.44 -12.96
C GLY A 386 19.77 -7.52 -11.93
N ALA A 387 19.70 -8.81 -12.31
CA ALA A 387 19.86 -9.93 -11.37
C ALA A 387 21.22 -10.00 -10.66
N HIS A 388 22.26 -9.40 -11.25
CA HIS A 388 23.62 -9.39 -10.72
C HIS A 388 23.80 -8.40 -9.57
N ASP A 389 22.95 -7.37 -9.50
CA ASP A 389 22.93 -6.40 -8.42
C ASP A 389 21.49 -5.97 -8.09
N PRO A 390 20.67 -6.86 -7.49
CA PRO A 390 19.30 -6.55 -7.14
C PRO A 390 19.24 -5.39 -6.14
N ARG A 391 18.22 -4.53 -6.30
CA ARG A 391 17.97 -3.41 -5.38
C ARG A 391 17.98 -3.85 -3.92
N THR A 392 18.76 -3.14 -3.11
CA THR A 392 18.76 -3.20 -1.65
C THR A 392 18.49 -1.80 -1.11
N SER A 393 17.59 -1.66 -0.15
CA SER A 393 17.11 -0.35 0.31
C SER A 393 16.56 -0.38 1.72
N LEU A 394 16.57 0.77 2.37
CA LEU A 394 15.82 1.03 3.59
C LEU A 394 14.59 1.88 3.26
N ALA A 395 13.53 1.74 4.04
CA ALA A 395 12.35 2.60 3.96
C ALA A 395 11.89 2.96 5.37
N PHE A 396 11.46 4.19 5.57
CA PHE A 396 11.00 4.70 6.85
C PHE A 396 10.13 5.94 6.64
N VAL A 397 9.26 6.24 7.61
CA VAL A 397 8.31 7.36 7.52
C VAL A 397 8.63 8.39 8.60
N PHE A 398 8.71 9.65 8.21
CA PHE A 398 8.82 10.77 9.12
C PHE A 398 7.48 11.49 9.26
N ARG A 399 7.19 11.92 10.48
CA ARG A 399 5.97 12.63 10.85
C ARG A 399 6.33 13.97 11.48
N ARG A 400 5.53 15.02 11.24
CA ARG A 400 5.63 16.28 12.00
C ARG A 400 5.34 16.05 13.49
N ASP A 401 6.23 16.51 14.38
CA ASP A 401 6.15 16.27 15.84
C ASP A 401 4.84 16.76 16.49
N PHE A 402 4.13 17.68 15.84
CA PHE A 402 2.85 18.22 16.31
C PHE A 402 1.60 17.55 15.70
N SER A 403 1.75 16.49 14.92
CA SER A 403 0.62 15.69 14.41
C SER A 403 0.36 14.49 15.33
N ASN A 404 -0.89 14.01 15.38
CA ASN A 404 -1.39 13.01 16.34
C ASN A 404 -0.74 11.66 16.06
N PRO A 405 0.22 11.23 16.89
CA PRO A 405 0.95 9.99 16.67
C PRO A 405 0.08 8.78 17.00
N ASP A 406 0.44 7.59 16.49
CA ASP A 406 -0.16 6.34 16.95
C ASP A 406 0.14 6.15 18.45
N PRO A 407 -0.87 6.20 19.35
CA PRO A 407 -0.63 6.07 20.79
C PRO A 407 -0.13 4.67 21.18
N GLU A 408 -0.32 3.65 20.32
CA GLU A 408 0.16 2.29 20.57
C GLU A 408 1.61 2.05 20.14
N CYS A 409 2.21 2.99 19.41
CA CYS A 409 3.64 3.02 19.13
C CYS A 409 4.11 4.45 19.08
N PRO A 410 4.63 4.98 20.19
CA PRO A 410 5.14 6.34 20.16
C PRO A 410 6.25 6.42 19.10
N PRO A 411 6.26 7.49 18.29
CA PRO A 411 7.31 7.71 17.33
C PRO A 411 8.63 7.95 18.06
N LEU A 412 9.73 7.66 17.37
CA LEU A 412 11.08 7.86 17.86
C LEU A 412 11.52 9.30 17.61
N ARG A 413 12.02 9.96 18.65
CA ARG A 413 12.75 11.22 18.56
C ARG A 413 14.20 10.95 18.18
N ARG A 414 14.86 11.95 17.60
CA ARG A 414 16.26 11.84 17.13
C ARG A 414 17.22 11.39 18.23
N ASP A 415 17.09 11.97 19.43
CA ASP A 415 17.92 11.67 20.60
C ASP A 415 17.74 10.23 21.11
N GLN A 416 16.63 9.57 20.77
CA GLN A 416 16.37 8.19 21.16
C GLN A 416 17.08 7.17 20.26
N LEU A 417 17.43 7.51 19.02
CA LEU A 417 17.95 6.56 18.03
C LEU A 417 19.21 5.84 18.51
N ASN A 418 20.11 6.55 19.18
CA ASN A 418 21.39 6.00 19.66
C ASN A 418 21.27 5.33 21.04
N THR A 419 20.18 5.60 21.78
CA THR A 419 19.98 5.05 23.13
C THR A 419 19.16 3.77 23.15
N LEU A 420 18.66 3.31 22.00
CA LEU A 420 17.85 2.08 21.90
C LEU A 420 18.65 0.86 22.35
N THR A 421 18.16 0.19 23.39
CA THR A 421 18.68 -1.10 23.85
C THR A 421 18.44 -2.21 22.82
N VAL A 422 19.17 -3.32 22.92
CA VAL A 422 18.97 -4.51 22.06
C VAL A 422 17.52 -4.99 22.13
N SER A 423 16.94 -5.06 23.33
CA SER A 423 15.55 -5.47 23.54
C SER A 423 14.55 -4.53 22.86
N GLU A 424 14.79 -3.22 22.88
CA GLU A 424 13.95 -2.24 22.18
C GLU A 424 14.05 -2.38 20.66
N ARG A 425 15.27 -2.53 20.12
CA ARG A 425 15.49 -2.77 18.68
C ARG A 425 14.74 -4.02 18.21
N ILE A 426 14.80 -5.13 18.95
CA ILE A 426 14.08 -6.36 18.62
C ILE A 426 12.57 -6.15 18.64
N ARG A 427 12.05 -5.40 19.61
CA ARG A 427 10.61 -5.07 19.68
C ARG A 427 10.16 -4.31 18.44
N PHE A 428 10.91 -3.28 18.01
CA PHE A 428 10.57 -2.54 16.80
C PHE A 428 10.67 -3.39 15.53
N VAL A 429 11.73 -4.21 15.41
CA VAL A 429 11.88 -5.15 14.28
C VAL A 429 10.72 -6.16 14.27
N THR A 430 10.35 -6.72 15.42
CA THR A 430 9.22 -7.65 15.56
C THR A 430 7.90 -7.02 15.13
N ARG A 431 7.65 -5.76 15.52
CA ARG A 431 6.46 -5.02 15.11
C ARG A 431 6.44 -4.78 13.61
N THR A 432 7.56 -4.36 13.02
CA THR A 432 7.69 -4.18 11.57
C THR A 432 7.35 -5.48 10.84
N ILE A 433 7.87 -6.60 11.33
CA ILE A 433 7.58 -7.92 10.78
C ILE A 433 6.08 -8.25 10.87
N ALA A 434 5.43 -7.92 11.97
CA ALA A 434 3.99 -8.09 12.13
C ALA A 434 3.17 -7.20 11.18
N TYR A 435 3.59 -5.94 11.00
CA TYR A 435 2.93 -4.99 10.09
C TYR A 435 2.94 -5.49 8.64
N PHE A 436 4.11 -5.94 8.18
CA PHE A 436 4.30 -6.49 6.84
C PHE A 436 4.10 -8.02 6.79
N LYS A 437 3.41 -8.65 7.76
CA LYS A 437 3.20 -10.11 7.84
C LYS A 437 2.57 -10.72 6.60
N HIS A 438 1.82 -9.91 5.85
CA HIS A 438 1.18 -10.31 4.60
C HIS A 438 2.18 -10.48 3.44
N TRP A 439 3.39 -9.93 3.59
CA TRP A 439 4.53 -10.03 2.68
C TRP A 439 5.61 -11.01 3.13
N TYR A 440 5.63 -11.38 4.42
CA TYR A 440 6.63 -12.28 4.98
C TYR A 440 6.10 -13.69 5.22
N THR A 441 6.86 -14.69 4.78
CA THR A 441 6.80 -16.02 5.40
C THR A 441 7.87 -16.08 6.48
N ILE A 442 7.45 -15.97 7.74
CA ILE A 442 8.36 -16.07 8.88
C ILE A 442 8.40 -17.55 9.30
N PRO A 443 9.58 -18.19 9.39
CA PRO A 443 9.68 -19.55 9.92
C PRO A 443 9.05 -19.66 11.32
N GLU A 444 8.33 -20.75 11.60
CA GLU A 444 7.64 -20.92 12.90
C GLU A 444 8.59 -20.82 14.09
N ALA A 445 9.82 -21.32 13.94
CA ALA A 445 10.84 -21.21 14.98
C ALA A 445 11.20 -19.74 15.28
N MET A 446 11.32 -18.90 14.23
CA MET A 446 11.53 -17.45 14.38
C MET A 446 10.31 -16.76 15.01
N LYS A 447 9.09 -17.14 14.64
CA LYS A 447 7.88 -16.62 15.32
C LYS A 447 7.89 -16.96 16.81
N ARG A 448 8.29 -18.19 17.18
CA ARG A 448 8.43 -18.60 18.59
C ARG A 448 9.49 -17.76 19.32
N ALA A 449 10.63 -17.51 18.71
CA ALA A 449 11.69 -16.69 19.31
C ALA A 449 11.30 -15.20 19.43
N LEU A 450 10.49 -14.67 18.51
CA LEU A 450 10.04 -13.26 18.54
C LEU A 450 8.79 -13.05 19.41
N SER A 451 8.06 -14.11 19.76
CA SER A 451 6.84 -14.06 20.59
C SER A 451 7.00 -13.25 21.89
N PRO A 452 8.10 -13.37 22.66
CA PRO A 452 8.30 -12.58 23.89
C PRO A 452 8.36 -11.06 23.64
N TYR A 453 8.75 -10.66 22.44
CA TYR A 453 8.91 -9.25 22.04
C TYR A 453 7.68 -8.69 21.31
N ALA A 454 6.72 -9.55 20.94
CA ALA A 454 5.51 -9.15 20.22
C ALA A 454 4.48 -8.42 21.11
N ALA A 455 4.60 -8.52 22.44
CA ALA A 455 3.67 -7.89 23.37
C ALA A 455 4.06 -6.42 23.65
N PHE A 456 3.34 -5.50 23.02
CA PHE A 456 2.94 -4.27 23.71
C PHE A 456 1.75 -4.64 24.60
N ALA A 457 1.81 -4.24 25.87
CA ALA A 457 0.78 -4.56 26.85
C ALA A 457 -0.59 -4.08 26.37
N THR A 458 -1.45 -5.03 25.99
CA THR A 458 -2.91 -4.89 26.10
C THR A 458 -3.24 -4.60 27.56
N THR A 459 -3.30 -3.31 27.90
CA THR A 459 -3.96 -2.86 29.12
C THR A 459 -4.94 -1.75 28.79
N THR A 460 -5.79 -1.98 27.79
CA THR A 460 -7.22 -1.63 27.78
C THR A 460 -7.83 -2.11 26.47
N GLY A 461 -8.82 -3.01 26.55
CA GLY A 461 -9.80 -3.24 25.50
C GLY A 461 -9.32 -4.07 24.30
N SER A 462 -10.06 -5.13 24.00
CA SER A 462 -9.96 -5.89 22.75
C SER A 462 -10.01 -4.95 21.53
N VAL A 463 -8.95 -4.93 20.72
CA VAL A 463 -9.00 -4.33 19.39
C VAL A 463 -9.26 -5.42 18.36
N SER A 464 -10.35 -5.24 17.64
CA SER A 464 -10.82 -6.03 16.51
C SER A 464 -9.82 -6.04 15.35
N GLU A 465 -9.79 -7.16 14.63
CA GLU A 465 -9.27 -7.27 13.28
C GLU A 465 -10.12 -6.39 12.34
N ASN A 466 -9.88 -5.07 12.35
CA ASN A 466 -10.27 -4.11 11.31
C ASN A 466 -9.70 -2.73 11.69
N ARG A 467 -8.49 -2.41 11.23
CA ARG A 467 -7.99 -1.02 11.21
C ARG A 467 -7.98 -0.43 9.79
N TYR A 468 -9.02 -0.78 9.02
CA TYR A 468 -9.60 0.10 8.02
C TYR A 468 -10.93 0.61 8.58
N SER A 469 -10.89 1.42 9.64
CA SER A 469 -12.02 2.26 9.99
C SER A 469 -11.54 3.54 10.65
N SER A 470 -12.01 4.65 10.06
CA SER A 470 -11.90 6.03 10.50
C SER A 470 -12.31 6.24 11.96
N GLU A 471 -11.55 7.07 12.68
CA GLU A 471 -11.95 8.02 13.76
C GLU A 471 -10.66 8.50 14.46
N ALA A 472 -10.42 9.75 14.88
CA ALA A 472 -11.05 11.05 14.68
C ALA A 472 -10.01 12.10 15.17
N TYR A 473 -10.01 13.30 14.59
CA TYR A 473 -9.31 14.48 15.12
C TYR A 473 -10.37 15.47 15.60
N GLU A 474 -10.30 15.86 16.88
CA GLU A 474 -11.11 16.92 17.48
C GLU A 474 -10.51 18.30 17.13
N ALA A 475 -11.37 19.25 16.75
CA ALA A 475 -10.99 20.63 16.48
C ALA A 475 -11.20 21.51 17.73
N SER A 476 -10.18 22.28 18.10
CA SER A 476 -10.30 23.41 19.04
C SER A 476 -10.58 24.73 18.28
N PRO A 477 -11.15 25.76 18.92
CA PRO A 477 -12.07 26.70 18.28
C PRO A 477 -11.40 27.82 17.48
N ALA A 478 -12.09 28.23 16.42
CA ALA A 478 -11.73 29.31 15.51
C ALA A 478 -11.68 30.68 16.22
N ALA A 479 -10.62 31.43 15.93
CA ALA A 479 -10.57 32.87 16.16
C ALA A 479 -11.40 33.60 15.09
N GLU A 480 -12.18 34.59 15.53
CA GLU A 480 -13.08 35.42 14.71
C GLU A 480 -12.35 36.22 13.60
N PRO A 481 -13.03 36.51 12.47
CA PRO A 481 -12.45 37.32 11.41
C PRO A 481 -12.62 38.82 11.70
N ALA A 482 -11.51 39.55 11.73
CA ALA A 482 -11.53 41.01 11.68
C ALA A 482 -11.80 41.47 10.23
N THR A 483 -13.00 42.01 10.01
CA THR A 483 -13.33 42.88 8.88
C THR A 483 -12.65 44.24 9.03
N GLU A 484 -11.88 44.69 8.05
CA GLU A 484 -12.09 45.97 7.32
C GLU A 484 -10.93 46.33 6.39
N ASN A 485 -11.28 46.50 5.11
CA ASN A 485 -10.91 47.57 4.18
C ASN A 485 -9.51 48.22 4.28
N ALA A 486 -8.74 48.10 3.19
CA ALA A 486 -8.56 49.21 2.24
C ALA A 486 -7.66 48.77 1.07
N TYR A 487 -8.14 48.86 -0.18
CA TYR A 487 -7.67 49.85 -1.17
C TYR A 487 -8.36 49.63 -2.53
N LYS A 488 -9.30 50.54 -2.81
CA LYS A 488 -9.91 50.96 -4.09
C LYS A 488 -10.79 50.01 -4.89
#